data_AF-A0A8T5DYL0-F1
#
_entry.id   AF-A0A8T5DYL0-F1
#
_cell.length_a   1.000
_cell.length_b   1.000
_cell.length_c   1.000
_cell.angle_alpha   90.00
_cell.angle_beta   90.00
_cell.angle_gamma   90.00
#
_symmetry.space_group_name_H-M   'P 1'
#
loop_
_entity.id
_entity.type
_entity.pdbx_description
1 polymer ?
#
loop_
_entity_poly.entity_id
_entity_poly.type
_entity_poly.pdbx_seq_one_letter_code
_entity_poly.pdbx_strand_id
1 'polypeptide(L)'
;SAHKVIEEWQKYSFESFDSRLPSSTNIINFVDGKLDVEEHRWSGSESRNPNQNLSAAMAVSIGEIEVTGKKLRFKVVSDNTILGAAGYGVLLAELILADGILDESNNLMNSSLQDIN
;
A
#
# COMPACT_ATOMS: atom_id res chain seq x y z
N SER A 1 12.88 0.71 -22.84
CA SER A 1 11.51 0.82 -23.40
C SER A 1 10.53 0.93 -22.25
N ALA A 2 9.29 1.38 -22.48
CA ALA A 2 8.26 1.43 -21.44
C ALA A 2 8.02 0.04 -20.82
N HIS A 3 8.00 -1.01 -21.63
CA HIS A 3 7.86 -2.39 -21.18
C HIS A 3 8.89 -2.81 -20.12
N LYS A 4 10.18 -2.51 -20.32
CA LYS A 4 11.23 -2.81 -19.34
C LYS A 4 11.07 -2.06 -18.02
N VAL A 5 10.53 -0.82 -18.06
CA VAL A 5 10.25 -0.05 -16.84
C VAL A 5 9.12 -0.69 -16.06
N ILE A 6 8.04 -1.08 -16.75
CA ILE A 6 6.90 -1.77 -16.16
C ILE A 6 7.34 -3.07 -15.51
N GLU A 7 8.10 -3.91 -16.22
CA GLU A 7 8.60 -5.20 -15.72
C GLU A 7 9.41 -5.04 -14.43
N GLU A 8 10.39 -4.12 -14.42
CA GLU A 8 11.25 -3.90 -13.25
C GLU A 8 10.46 -3.36 -12.05
N TRP A 9 9.54 -2.43 -12.29
CA TRP A 9 8.73 -1.83 -11.22
C TRP A 9 7.68 -2.81 -10.68
N GLN A 10 7.12 -3.68 -11.52
CA GLN A 10 6.23 -4.76 -11.07
C GLN A 10 6.98 -5.74 -10.16
N LYS A 11 8.21 -6.10 -10.54
CA LYS A 11 9.05 -6.97 -9.71
C LYS A 11 9.32 -6.35 -8.34
N TYR A 12 9.75 -5.08 -8.30
CA TYR A 12 9.95 -4.35 -7.04
C TYR A 12 8.68 -4.32 -6.18
N SER A 13 7.53 -4.01 -6.80
CA SER A 13 6.25 -3.96 -6.10
C SER A 13 5.88 -5.29 -5.45
N PHE A 14 6.14 -6.40 -6.13
CA PHE A 14 5.89 -7.74 -5.60
C PHE A 14 6.85 -8.09 -4.46
N GLU A 15 8.12 -7.72 -4.56
CA GLU A 15 9.12 -7.96 -3.51
C GLU A 15 8.85 -7.12 -2.24
N SER A 16 8.20 -5.96 -2.38
CA SER A 16 7.80 -5.12 -1.24
C SER A 16 6.55 -5.60 -0.50
N PHE A 17 5.82 -6.57 -1.06
CA PHE A 17 4.64 -7.11 -0.42
C PHE A 17 5.02 -7.99 0.77
N ASP A 18 4.46 -7.66 1.93
CA ASP A 18 4.56 -8.47 3.13
C ASP A 18 3.19 -9.03 3.53
N SER A 19 3.04 -10.36 3.49
CA SER A 19 1.79 -11.03 3.83
C SER A 19 1.47 -11.04 5.33
N ARG A 20 2.42 -10.64 6.20
CA ARG A 20 2.19 -10.49 7.64
C ARG A 20 1.34 -9.26 7.94
N LEU A 21 1.30 -8.28 7.03
CA LEU A 21 0.72 -6.95 7.26
C LEU A 21 -0.64 -6.84 6.56
N PRO A 22 -1.76 -6.66 7.28
CA PRO A 22 -3.09 -6.58 6.68
C PRO A 22 -3.30 -5.45 5.66
N SER A 23 -2.60 -4.32 5.82
CA SER A 23 -2.70 -3.18 4.89
C SER A 23 -1.73 -3.26 3.70
N SER A 24 -0.83 -4.25 3.70
CA SER A 24 0.16 -4.45 2.63
C SER A 24 -0.50 -4.99 1.36
N THR A 25 0.03 -4.56 0.22
CA THR A 25 -0.43 -4.95 -1.12
C THR A 25 0.68 -4.74 -2.14
N ASN A 26 0.45 -5.14 -3.38
CA ASN A 26 1.31 -4.75 -4.49
C ASN A 26 1.19 -3.23 -4.69
N ILE A 27 2.20 -2.49 -4.27
CA ILE A 27 2.21 -1.01 -4.23
C ILE A 27 1.99 -0.37 -5.60
N ILE A 28 2.39 -1.01 -6.71
CA ILE A 28 2.28 -0.44 -8.06
C ILE A 28 1.30 -1.25 -8.91
N ASN A 29 0.21 -0.59 -9.30
CA ASN A 29 -0.74 -1.08 -10.29
C ASN A 29 -0.53 -0.37 -11.63
N PHE A 30 -0.21 -1.12 -12.69
CA PHE A 30 -0.07 -0.54 -14.02
C PHE A 30 -1.41 -0.57 -14.75
N VAL A 31 -1.79 0.59 -15.29
CA VAL A 31 -3.05 0.78 -16.02
C VAL A 31 -2.76 0.95 -17.50
N ASP A 32 -3.39 0.10 -18.30
CA ASP A 32 -3.42 0.25 -19.75
C ASP A 32 -4.35 1.41 -20.15
N GLY A 33 -3.81 2.40 -20.86
CA GLY A 33 -4.57 3.56 -21.33
C GLY A 33 -4.56 4.73 -20.34
N LYS A 34 -5.68 5.47 -20.32
CA LYS A 34 -5.80 6.74 -19.57
C LYS A 34 -6.22 6.46 -18.13
N LEU A 35 -5.59 7.16 -17.18
CA LEU A 35 -5.99 7.09 -15.79
C LEU A 35 -7.33 7.81 -15.55
N ASP A 36 -8.28 7.07 -14.98
CA ASP A 36 -9.44 7.57 -14.26
C ASP A 36 -9.08 7.80 -12.77
N VAL A 37 -9.32 9.00 -12.25
CA VAL A 37 -8.97 9.36 -10.87
C VAL A 37 -9.90 8.68 -9.86
N GLU A 38 -11.20 8.61 -10.14
CA GLU A 38 -12.20 8.10 -9.20
C GLU A 38 -12.10 6.58 -9.04
N GLU A 39 -11.71 5.91 -10.11
CA GLU A 39 -11.51 4.46 -10.12
C GLU A 39 -10.12 4.09 -9.57
N HIS A 40 -9.06 4.66 -10.16
CA HIS A 40 -7.70 4.17 -9.91
C HIS A 40 -7.08 4.64 -8.59
N ARG A 41 -7.70 5.60 -7.88
CA ARG A 41 -7.30 5.98 -6.52
C ARG A 41 -7.51 4.85 -5.50
N TRP A 42 -8.38 3.90 -5.79
CA TRP A 42 -8.71 2.78 -4.90
C TRP A 42 -7.83 1.55 -5.08
N SER A 43 -6.73 1.67 -5.81
CA SER A 43 -5.82 0.56 -6.06
C SER A 43 -5.29 -0.10 -4.79
N GLY A 44 -5.03 -1.41 -4.86
CA GLY A 44 -4.55 -2.23 -3.74
C GLY A 44 -5.56 -3.29 -3.28
N SER A 45 -6.85 -3.08 -3.55
CA SER A 45 -7.95 -4.00 -3.26
C SER A 45 -9.05 -3.92 -4.33
N GLU A 46 -9.86 -4.96 -4.46
CA GLU A 46 -11.14 -4.89 -5.19
C GLU A 46 -12.20 -4.08 -4.43
N SER A 47 -12.05 -3.95 -3.11
CA SER A 47 -12.96 -3.18 -2.25
C SER A 47 -12.56 -1.71 -2.19
N ARG A 48 -13.55 -0.80 -2.24
CA ARG A 48 -13.38 0.64 -1.96
C ARG A 48 -13.65 0.99 -0.50
N ASN A 49 -13.56 -0.01 0.38
CA ASN A 49 -13.91 0.14 1.78
C ASN A 49 -12.73 -0.31 2.67
N PRO A 50 -11.89 0.65 3.12
CA PRO A 50 -10.77 0.38 4.01
C PRO A 50 -11.16 -0.32 5.31
N ASN A 51 -12.41 -0.15 5.77
CA ASN A 51 -12.90 -0.83 6.97
C ASN A 51 -13.11 -2.34 6.78
N GLN A 52 -13.26 -2.80 5.53
CA GLN A 52 -13.45 -4.21 5.20
C GLN A 52 -12.18 -4.84 4.62
N ASN A 53 -11.33 -4.03 3.98
CA ASN A 53 -10.05 -4.47 3.47
C ASN A 53 -9.02 -3.33 3.61
N LEU A 54 -8.05 -3.52 4.50
CA LEU A 54 -7.05 -2.51 4.83
C LEU A 54 -6.08 -2.20 3.68
N SER A 55 -6.02 -3.05 2.65
CA SER A 55 -5.26 -2.77 1.42
C SER A 55 -5.99 -1.84 0.43
N ALA A 56 -7.25 -1.48 0.69
CA ALA A 56 -8.00 -0.58 -0.17
C ALA A 56 -7.34 0.81 -0.24
N ALA A 57 -7.06 1.29 -1.45
CA ALA A 57 -6.35 2.54 -1.71
C ALA A 57 -4.91 2.62 -1.15
N MET A 58 -4.28 1.47 -0.86
CA MET A 58 -2.89 1.37 -0.40
C MET A 58 -1.86 1.20 -1.53
N ALA A 59 -2.31 1.15 -2.79
CA ALA A 59 -1.43 1.14 -3.95
C ALA A 59 -1.56 2.42 -4.79
N VAL A 60 -0.56 2.67 -5.63
CA VAL A 60 -0.58 3.71 -6.66
C VAL A 60 -0.91 3.10 -8.00
N SER A 61 -1.73 3.81 -8.80
CA SER A 61 -1.95 3.45 -10.19
C SER A 61 -1.08 4.29 -11.10
N ILE A 62 -0.29 3.64 -11.95
CA ILE A 62 0.63 4.27 -12.90
C ILE A 62 0.17 3.94 -14.32
N GLY A 63 0.06 4.96 -15.16
CA GLY A 63 -0.39 4.81 -16.55
C GLY A 63 0.24 5.86 -17.46
N GLU A 64 -0.11 5.80 -18.74
CA GLU A 64 0.35 6.75 -19.76
C GLU A 64 1.89 6.84 -19.80
N ILE A 65 2.55 5.67 -19.75
CA ILE A 65 4.01 5.57 -19.67
C ILE A 65 4.64 5.77 -21.05
N GLU A 66 5.46 6.80 -21.16
CA GLU A 66 6.17 7.15 -22.39
C GLU A 66 7.68 7.23 -22.14
N VAL A 67 8.44 6.50 -22.95
CA VAL A 67 9.90 6.58 -22.95
C VAL A 67 10.36 7.24 -24.25
N THR A 68 10.93 8.44 -24.15
CA THR A 68 11.46 9.20 -25.29
C THR A 68 12.94 9.50 -25.06
N GLY A 69 13.84 8.79 -25.74
CA GLY A 69 15.29 8.89 -25.52
C GLY A 69 15.65 8.52 -24.08
N LYS A 70 16.21 9.47 -23.32
CA LYS A 70 16.54 9.32 -21.89
C LYS A 70 15.47 9.87 -20.94
N LYS A 71 14.27 10.19 -21.44
CA LYS A 71 13.17 10.74 -20.63
C LYS A 71 12.09 9.69 -20.44
N LEU A 72 11.65 9.52 -19.21
CA LEU A 72 10.47 8.76 -18.81
C LEU A 72 9.39 9.76 -18.37
N ARG A 73 8.19 9.63 -18.93
CA ARG A 73 6.98 10.32 -18.47
C ARG A 73 5.94 9.28 -18.11
N PHE A 74 5.16 9.57 -17.09
CA PHE A 74 4.03 8.76 -16.65
C PHE A 74 3.09 9.64 -15.85
N LYS A 75 1.87 9.15 -15.63
CA LYS A 75 0.96 9.72 -14.64
C LYS A 75 0.77 8.74 -13.50
N VAL A 76 0.46 9.28 -12.34
CA VAL A 76 0.22 8.53 -11.12
C VAL A 76 -1.05 9.03 -10.46
N VAL A 77 -1.86 8.10 -9.94
CA VAL A 77 -3.04 8.38 -9.13
C VAL A 77 -2.93 7.57 -7.83
N SER A 78 -3.26 8.21 -6.71
CA SER A 78 -3.30 7.60 -5.38
C SER A 78 -4.26 8.35 -4.48
N ASP A 79 -4.75 7.70 -3.43
CA ASP A 79 -5.47 8.37 -2.36
C ASP A 79 -4.48 9.09 -1.41
N ASN A 80 -4.62 10.40 -1.27
CA ASN A 80 -3.73 11.22 -0.44
C ASN A 80 -4.01 11.08 1.07
N THR A 81 -5.18 10.60 1.45
CA THR A 81 -5.61 10.49 2.85
C THR A 81 -5.36 9.08 3.37
N ILE A 82 -5.52 8.06 2.53
CA ILE A 82 -5.23 6.67 2.87
C ILE A 82 -3.73 6.41 2.68
N LEU A 83 -3.26 6.15 1.46
CA LEU A 83 -1.83 5.91 1.22
C LEU A 83 -0.96 7.13 1.61
N GLY A 84 -1.41 8.35 1.33
CA GLY A 84 -0.63 9.54 1.61
C GLY A 84 -0.56 9.96 3.08
N ALA A 85 -1.39 9.38 3.96
CA ALA A 85 -1.43 9.78 5.37
C ALA A 85 -1.79 8.62 6.31
N ALA A 86 -3.08 8.37 6.54
CA ALA A 86 -3.55 7.49 7.61
C ALA A 86 -3.18 6.02 7.39
N GLY A 87 -3.38 5.52 6.17
CA GLY A 87 -3.08 4.14 5.79
C GLY A 87 -1.60 3.80 5.89
N TYR A 88 -0.71 4.71 5.49
CA TYR A 88 0.73 4.49 5.65
C TYR A 88 1.17 4.45 7.12
N GLY A 89 0.53 5.25 7.98
CA GLY A 89 0.72 5.15 9.43
C GLY A 89 0.31 3.79 10.00
N VAL A 90 -0.81 3.24 9.52
CA VAL A 90 -1.27 1.88 9.88
C VAL A 90 -0.27 0.83 9.39
N LEU A 91 0.15 0.87 8.13
CA LEU A 91 1.14 -0.07 7.56
C LEU A 91 2.45 -0.05 8.34
N LEU A 92 2.93 1.13 8.74
CA LEU A 92 4.13 1.27 9.55
C LEU A 92 3.95 0.67 10.94
N ALA A 93 2.80 0.89 11.59
CA ALA A 93 2.50 0.29 12.89
C ALA A 93 2.43 -1.25 12.81
N GLU A 94 1.79 -1.79 11.77
CA GLU A 94 1.75 -3.22 11.47
C GLU A 94 3.17 -3.79 11.32
N LEU A 95 4.05 -3.11 10.56
CA LEU A 95 5.44 -3.56 10.37
C LEU A 95 6.23 -3.57 11.69
N ILE A 96 6.10 -2.52 12.49
CA ILE A 96 6.77 -2.41 13.80
C ILE A 96 6.35 -3.55 14.74
N LEU A 97 5.06 -3.91 14.74
CA LEU A 97 4.53 -5.05 15.52
C LEU A 97 5.04 -6.38 14.94
N ALA A 98 4.97 -6.57 13.62
CA ALA A 98 5.38 -7.80 12.95
C ALA A 98 6.89 -8.09 13.09
N ASP A 99 7.71 -7.06 13.22
CA ASP A 99 9.15 -7.17 13.45
C ASP A 99 9.51 -7.25 14.95
N GLY A 100 8.51 -7.25 15.85
CA GLY A 100 8.69 -7.40 17.29
C GLY A 100 9.37 -6.20 17.96
N ILE A 101 9.38 -5.04 17.30
CA ILE A 101 9.95 -3.80 17.83
C ILE A 101 9.04 -3.26 18.95
N LEU A 102 7.72 -3.37 18.76
CA LEU A 102 6.73 -3.20 19.81
C LEU A 102 6.23 -4.58 20.23
N ASP A 103 6.37 -4.88 21.52
CA ASP A 103 5.97 -6.16 22.10
C ASP A 103 4.52 -6.09 22.61
N GLU A 104 3.62 -6.89 22.04
CA GLU A 104 2.23 -7.03 22.50
C GLU A 104 2.14 -7.59 23.94
N SER A 105 3.16 -8.34 24.38
CA SER A 105 3.16 -9.03 25.68
C SER A 105 3.26 -8.08 26.88
N ASN A 106 3.79 -6.87 26.70
CA ASN A 106 3.92 -5.89 27.77
C ASN A 106 2.63 -5.09 28.06
N ASN A 107 1.63 -5.14 27.18
CA ASN A 107 0.37 -4.38 27.35
C ASN A 107 -0.83 -5.26 27.79
N LEU A 108 -0.89 -6.53 27.39
CA LEU A 108 -1.98 -7.44 27.77
C LEU A 108 -1.86 -7.99 29.21
N MET A 109 -0.66 -7.99 29.80
CA MET A 109 -0.42 -8.38 31.20
C MET A 109 -0.80 -7.29 32.21
N ASN A 110 -0.97 -6.03 31.78
CA ASN A 110 -1.36 -4.93 32.67
C ASN A 110 -2.88 -4.65 32.67
N SER A 111 -3.60 -4.99 31.60
CA SER A 111 -5.06 -4.82 31.53
C SER A 111 -5.83 -5.91 32.27
N SER A 112 -5.23 -7.10 32.48
CA SER A 112 -5.86 -8.22 33.18
C SER A 112 -5.75 -8.15 34.72
N LEU A 113 -5.00 -7.17 35.26
CA LEU A 113 -4.84 -6.94 36.70
C LEU A 113 -5.67 -5.76 37.24
N GLN A 114 -6.41 -5.04 36.39
CA GLN A 114 -7.27 -3.93 36.82
C GLN A 114 -8.74 -4.32 37.02
N ASP A 115 -9.16 -5.51 36.60
CA ASP A 115 -10.53 -6.03 36.76
C ASP A 115 -10.72 -6.91 38.01
N ILE A 116 -9.74 -6.91 38.93
CA ILE A 116 -9.84 -7.61 40.22
C ILE A 116 -9.43 -6.65 41.34
N ASN A 117 -10.30 -5.69 41.66
CA ASN A 117 -10.38 -5.04 42.98
C ASN A 117 -11.76 -4.40 43.17
#